data_AF-A0A327V2H1-F1
#
_entry.id   AF-A0A327V2H1-F1
#
_cell.length_a   1.000
_cell.length_b   1.000
_cell.length_c   1.000
_cell.angle_alpha   90.00
_cell.angle_beta   90.00
_cell.angle_gamma   90.00
#
_symmetry.space_group_name_H-M   'P 1'
#
loop_
_entity.id
_entity.type
_entity.pdbx_description
1 polymer ?
#
loop_
_entity_poly.entity_id
_entity_poly.type
_entity_poly.pdbx_seq_one_letter_code
_entity_poly.pdbx_strand_id
1 'polypeptide(L)'
;MSAGHGPDGEPGHGRHNGHHHSHVHGHHGPEQGPVDPDVDLHVPAQRAEAAGRHGLLVLAVIGAGGALGAVGRYALSLWLPAHGPAGFPWGIFVVNVSGCALIGVLMALVAEDGRDARAPVLLRPFLGVGVLGGFTTFSAYASDALGLLRAGPHAPHAAMVAAAYLAGTLLAAIAAVWTGAAVTRALLEAREEREAQEVRER
;
A
#
# COMPACT_ATOMS: atom_id res chain seq x y z
N MET A 1 -77.83 -26.86 -20.12
CA MET A 1 -78.81 -26.24 -19.19
C MET A 1 -78.64 -26.92 -17.84
N SER A 2 -78.60 -26.31 -16.67
CA SER A 2 -78.34 -24.95 -16.19
C SER A 2 -78.28 -25.08 -14.65
N ALA A 3 -77.32 -24.40 -14.03
CA ALA A 3 -77.30 -23.81 -12.68
C ALA A 3 -77.70 -24.58 -11.39
N GLY A 4 -76.98 -24.26 -10.31
CA GLY A 4 -77.38 -24.43 -8.89
C GLY A 4 -76.19 -24.81 -7.99
N HIS A 5 -75.43 -23.85 -7.45
CA HIS A 5 -75.50 -23.24 -6.10
C HIS A 5 -74.89 -24.11 -4.96
N GLY A 6 -73.97 -23.49 -4.20
CA GLY A 6 -72.97 -24.10 -3.29
C GLY A 6 -73.51 -24.88 -2.07
N PRO A 7 -72.61 -25.46 -1.26
CA PRO A 7 -72.00 -24.69 -0.16
C PRO A 7 -70.53 -25.07 0.12
N ASP A 8 -69.69 -24.15 0.60
CA ASP A 8 -68.42 -24.52 1.25
C ASP A 8 -68.11 -23.52 2.38
N GLY A 9 -68.27 -24.02 3.62
CA GLY A 9 -67.90 -23.33 4.84
C GLY A 9 -66.75 -24.05 5.54
N GLU A 10 -65.76 -23.25 5.92
CA GLU A 10 -64.61 -23.50 6.82
C GLU A 10 -63.44 -24.36 6.30
N PRO A 11 -62.22 -23.80 6.39
CA PRO A 11 -61.25 -24.45 7.26
C PRO A 11 -60.38 -23.49 8.09
N GLY A 12 -60.01 -23.97 9.28
CA GLY A 12 -58.58 -24.11 9.62
C GLY A 12 -57.86 -22.94 10.28
N HIS A 13 -57.77 -23.02 11.60
CA HIS A 13 -56.69 -22.57 12.49
C HIS A 13 -55.34 -22.17 11.84
N GLY A 14 -54.83 -21.00 12.24
CA GLY A 14 -53.43 -20.63 12.02
C GLY A 14 -53.09 -19.20 12.47
N ARG A 15 -53.13 -18.93 13.78
CA ARG A 15 -52.73 -17.63 14.36
C ARG A 15 -51.25 -17.35 14.07
N HIS A 16 -50.97 -16.40 13.19
CA HIS A 16 -49.63 -15.83 13.00
C HIS A 16 -49.35 -14.84 14.14
N ASN A 17 -48.46 -15.24 15.05
CA ASN A 17 -48.02 -14.42 16.17
C ASN A 17 -46.94 -13.45 15.68
N GLY A 18 -47.18 -12.15 15.87
CA GLY A 18 -46.24 -11.08 15.57
C GLY A 18 -44.91 -11.30 16.29
N HIS A 19 -43.83 -11.36 15.51
CA HIS A 19 -42.49 -11.29 16.05
C HIS A 19 -42.07 -9.82 16.13
N HIS A 20 -41.97 -9.36 17.37
CA HIS A 20 -41.29 -8.13 17.74
C HIS A 20 -39.89 -8.09 17.10
N HIS A 21 -39.64 -7.08 16.28
CA HIS A 21 -38.29 -6.63 15.97
C HIS A 21 -37.68 -6.03 17.24
N SER A 22 -36.98 -6.85 18.02
CA SER A 22 -36.07 -6.38 19.06
C SER A 22 -34.84 -5.78 18.38
N HIS A 23 -34.71 -4.46 18.53
CA HIS A 23 -33.48 -3.72 18.29
C HIS A 23 -32.35 -4.36 19.09
N VAL A 24 -31.45 -5.08 18.41
CA VAL A 24 -30.16 -5.48 18.97
C VAL A 24 -29.26 -4.25 18.91
N HIS A 25 -29.26 -3.48 19.99
CA HIS A 25 -28.15 -2.56 20.28
C HIS A 25 -26.91 -3.41 20.58
N GLY A 26 -26.14 -3.72 19.53
CA GLY A 26 -24.76 -4.12 19.67
C GLY A 26 -23.97 -2.90 20.18
N HIS A 27 -23.56 -2.95 21.44
CA HIS A 27 -22.52 -2.09 21.97
C HIS A 27 -21.22 -2.43 21.22
N HIS A 28 -20.95 -1.72 20.13
CA HIS A 28 -19.60 -1.62 19.60
C HIS A 28 -18.82 -0.74 20.57
N GLY A 29 -17.98 -1.36 21.41
CA GLY A 29 -16.88 -0.65 22.04
C GLY A 29 -15.99 -0.02 20.96
N PRO A 30 -15.07 0.89 21.32
CA PRO A 30 -14.13 1.46 20.36
C PRO A 30 -13.16 0.35 19.93
N GLU A 31 -13.58 -0.43 18.94
CA GLU A 31 -12.72 -1.30 18.15
C GLU A 31 -11.72 -0.36 17.46
N GLN A 32 -10.54 -0.24 18.07
CA GLN A 32 -9.37 0.36 17.43
C GLN A 32 -8.90 -0.61 16.35
N GLY A 33 -9.64 -0.64 15.24
CA GLY A 33 -9.27 -1.38 14.06
C GLY A 33 -8.01 -0.80 13.43
N PRO A 34 -7.22 -1.62 12.69
CA PRO A 34 -6.09 -1.14 11.92
C PRO A 34 -6.49 0.04 11.05
N VAL A 35 -5.66 1.10 11.03
CA VAL A 35 -5.90 2.30 10.20
C VAL A 35 -6.08 1.86 8.76
N ASP A 36 -7.33 1.96 8.30
CA ASP A 36 -7.73 1.67 6.93
C ASP A 36 -7.08 2.71 6.00
N PRO A 37 -6.18 2.30 5.08
CA PRO A 37 -5.55 3.23 4.14
C PRO A 37 -6.54 3.85 3.14
N ASP A 38 -7.76 3.31 3.03
CA ASP A 38 -8.81 3.80 2.14
C ASP A 38 -9.85 4.62 2.93
N VAL A 39 -9.41 5.74 3.53
CA VAL A 39 -10.35 6.75 4.06
C VAL A 39 -11.11 7.36 2.89
N ASP A 40 -12.34 6.90 2.65
CA ASP A 40 -13.21 7.51 1.65
C ASP A 40 -13.71 8.86 2.17
N LEU A 41 -13.09 9.92 1.66
CA LEU A 41 -13.48 11.31 1.93
C LEU A 41 -14.88 11.64 1.38
N HIS A 42 -15.64 10.72 0.80
CA HIS A 42 -17.02 10.94 0.37
C HIS A 42 -18.02 10.47 1.44
N VAL A 43 -17.55 9.77 2.47
CA VAL A 43 -18.34 9.32 3.62
C VAL A 43 -18.15 10.30 4.80
N PRO A 44 -19.19 11.02 5.26
CA PRO A 44 -19.08 12.02 6.33
C PRO A 44 -18.55 11.46 7.66
N ALA A 45 -18.82 10.20 7.97
CA ALA A 45 -18.34 9.53 9.18
C ALA A 45 -16.82 9.31 9.16
N GLN A 46 -16.26 8.88 8.03
CA GLN A 46 -14.81 8.68 7.86
C GLN A 46 -14.05 10.02 7.75
N ARG A 47 -14.68 11.07 7.23
CA ARG A 47 -14.14 12.45 7.31
C ARG A 47 -13.98 12.93 8.76
N ALA A 48 -14.94 12.63 9.62
CA ALA A 48 -14.90 13.04 11.03
C ALA A 48 -13.80 12.30 11.81
N GLU A 49 -13.54 11.05 11.43
CA GLU A 49 -12.45 10.23 11.98
C GLU A 49 -11.06 10.74 11.56
N ALA A 50 -10.93 11.17 10.29
CA ALA A 50 -9.74 11.87 9.78
C ALA A 50 -9.55 13.29 10.36
N ALA A 51 -10.64 13.94 10.81
CA ALA A 51 -10.61 15.28 11.42
C ALA A 51 -10.24 15.28 12.91
N GLY A 52 -10.07 14.10 13.54
CA GLY A 52 -9.64 13.97 14.93
C GLY A 52 -8.14 14.21 15.14
N ARG A 53 -7.71 14.30 16.41
CA ARG A 53 -6.28 14.35 16.79
C ARG A 53 -5.47 13.20 16.17
N HIS A 54 -6.09 12.04 15.97
CA HIS A 54 -5.45 10.89 15.36
C HIS A 54 -5.12 11.11 13.87
N GLY A 55 -6.05 11.65 13.08
CA GLY A 55 -5.78 11.99 11.67
C GLY A 55 -4.71 13.07 11.50
N LEU A 56 -4.70 14.08 12.37
CA LEU A 56 -3.62 15.08 12.41
C LEU A 56 -2.25 14.45 12.72
N LEU A 57 -2.20 13.48 13.63
CA LEU A 57 -0.97 12.75 13.93
C LEU A 57 -0.51 11.91 12.73
N VAL A 58 -1.42 11.22 12.05
CA VAL A 58 -1.10 10.45 10.82
C VAL A 58 -0.52 11.38 9.74
N LEU A 59 -1.15 12.52 9.49
CA LEU A 59 -0.65 13.51 8.51
C LEU A 59 0.74 14.06 8.90
N ALA A 60 0.94 14.39 10.18
CA ALA A 60 2.23 14.87 10.66
C ALA A 60 3.34 13.83 10.48
N VAL A 61 3.02 12.56 10.77
CA VAL A 61 3.94 11.43 10.61
C VAL A 61 4.24 11.17 9.13
N ILE A 62 3.24 11.16 8.25
CA ILE A 62 3.43 11.05 6.79
C ILE A 62 4.31 12.21 6.30
N GLY A 63 4.03 13.45 6.73
CA GLY A 63 4.80 14.63 6.34
C GLY A 63 6.26 14.57 6.79
N ALA A 64 6.50 14.17 8.04
CA ALA A 64 7.86 13.98 8.55
C ALA A 64 8.61 12.88 7.79
N GLY A 65 7.95 11.75 7.52
CA GLY A 65 8.50 10.69 6.67
C GLY A 65 8.80 11.18 5.26
N GLY A 66 7.88 11.91 4.65
CA GLY A 66 8.01 12.48 3.30
C GLY A 66 9.19 13.43 3.18
N ALA A 67 9.38 14.31 4.17
CA ALA A 67 10.55 15.20 4.23
C ALA A 67 11.86 14.40 4.30
N LEU A 68 11.91 13.37 5.17
CA LEU A 68 13.07 12.50 5.29
C LEU A 68 13.35 11.73 3.99
N GLY A 69 12.31 11.18 3.35
CA GLY A 69 12.41 10.49 2.08
C GLY A 69 12.95 11.40 0.97
N ALA A 70 12.41 12.62 0.85
CA ALA A 70 12.84 13.58 -0.15
C ALA A 70 14.31 14.01 0.05
N VAL A 71 14.74 14.23 1.30
CA VAL A 71 16.14 14.52 1.63
C VAL A 71 17.03 13.31 1.28
N GLY A 72 16.61 12.10 1.64
CA GLY A 72 17.33 10.86 1.31
C GLY A 72 17.50 10.67 -0.19
N ARG A 73 16.44 10.92 -0.97
CA ARG A 73 16.48 10.91 -2.44
C ARG A 73 17.50 11.91 -2.97
N TYR A 74 17.43 13.14 -2.49
CA TYR A 74 18.34 14.19 -2.94
C TYR A 74 19.79 13.84 -2.60
N ALA A 75 20.04 13.41 -1.37
CA ALA A 75 21.37 12.97 -0.93
C ALA A 75 21.89 11.84 -1.82
N LEU A 76 21.11 10.78 -2.06
CA LEU A 76 21.54 9.65 -2.90
C LEU A 76 21.86 10.09 -4.34
N SER A 77 21.06 10.99 -4.91
CA SER A 77 21.31 11.55 -6.24
C SER A 77 22.60 12.39 -6.31
N LEU A 78 23.10 12.93 -5.19
CA LEU A 78 24.39 13.64 -5.16
C LEU A 78 25.61 12.70 -5.25
N TRP A 79 25.46 11.45 -4.79
CA TRP A 79 26.53 10.44 -4.84
C TRP A 79 26.61 9.73 -6.20
N LEU A 80 25.58 9.87 -7.02
CA LEU A 80 25.47 9.21 -8.31
C LEU A 80 25.77 10.19 -9.45
N PRO A 81 26.40 9.73 -10.55
CA PRO A 81 26.55 10.56 -11.74
C PRO A 81 25.19 11.03 -12.24
N ALA A 82 25.04 12.33 -12.47
CA ALA A 82 23.80 12.91 -12.99
C ALA A 82 23.38 12.24 -14.31
N HIS A 83 24.36 12.00 -15.20
CA HIS A 83 24.18 11.24 -16.44
C HIS A 83 25.42 10.37 -16.65
N GLY A 84 25.25 9.06 -16.87
CA GLY A 84 26.35 8.17 -17.21
C GLY A 84 26.95 8.46 -18.60
N PRO A 85 27.97 7.70 -19.05
CA PRO A 85 28.61 7.88 -20.36
C PRO A 85 27.64 7.83 -21.56
N ALA A 86 26.51 7.13 -21.41
CA ALA A 86 25.46 7.01 -22.42
C ALA A 86 24.29 7.99 -22.21
N GLY A 87 24.37 8.92 -21.26
CA GLY A 87 23.28 9.81 -20.88
C GLY A 87 22.27 9.21 -19.90
N PHE A 88 22.45 7.96 -19.45
CA PHE A 88 21.48 7.29 -18.60
C PHE A 88 21.34 7.96 -17.20
N PRO A 89 20.12 8.26 -16.72
CA PRO A 89 19.86 8.92 -15.43
C PRO A 89 19.95 7.95 -14.24
N TRP A 90 21.18 7.63 -13.82
CA TRP A 90 21.44 6.64 -12.75
C TRP A 90 20.88 7.05 -11.39
N GLY A 91 20.88 8.34 -11.06
CA GLY A 91 20.38 8.85 -9.78
C GLY A 91 18.94 8.38 -9.50
N ILE A 92 18.01 8.78 -10.38
CA ILE A 92 16.59 8.45 -10.23
C ILE A 92 16.31 6.97 -10.45
N PHE A 93 17.07 6.29 -11.33
CA PHE A 93 16.98 4.84 -11.48
C PHE A 93 17.23 4.11 -10.14
N VAL A 94 18.36 4.39 -9.50
CA VAL A 94 18.73 3.72 -8.23
C VAL A 94 17.75 4.07 -7.13
N VAL A 95 17.33 5.34 -7.03
CA VAL A 95 16.32 5.80 -6.06
C VAL A 95 15.03 5.00 -6.20
N ASN A 96 14.47 4.92 -7.42
CA ASN A 96 13.20 4.23 -7.62
C ASN A 96 13.33 2.72 -7.41
N VAL A 97 14.37 2.07 -7.95
CA VAL A 97 14.56 0.62 -7.81
C VAL A 97 14.82 0.22 -6.36
N SER A 98 15.67 0.96 -5.63
CA SER A 98 15.91 0.68 -4.21
C SER A 98 14.67 0.95 -3.36
N GLY A 99 13.92 2.02 -3.62
CA GLY A 99 12.66 2.29 -2.93
C GLY A 99 11.61 1.20 -3.20
N CYS A 100 11.55 0.67 -4.41
CA CYS A 100 10.72 -0.48 -4.77
C CYS A 100 11.14 -1.78 -4.06
N ALA A 101 12.44 -2.02 -3.87
CA ALA A 101 12.89 -3.13 -3.03
C ALA A 101 12.42 -2.96 -1.57
N LEU A 102 12.60 -1.75 -1.02
CA LEU A 102 12.23 -1.43 0.36
C LEU A 102 10.72 -1.53 0.61
N ILE A 103 9.86 -1.13 -0.34
CA ILE A 103 8.41 -1.33 -0.18
C ILE A 103 8.06 -2.82 -0.21
N GLY A 104 8.74 -3.63 -1.03
CA GLY A 104 8.60 -5.09 -1.00
C GLY A 104 8.96 -5.70 0.37
N VAL A 105 10.06 -5.24 0.97
CA VAL A 105 10.44 -5.61 2.35
C VAL A 105 9.36 -5.17 3.34
N LEU A 106 8.88 -3.92 3.26
CA LEU A 106 7.86 -3.39 4.15
C LEU A 106 6.55 -4.20 4.06
N MET A 107 6.14 -4.59 2.84
CA MET A 107 4.96 -5.43 2.62
C MET A 107 5.12 -6.78 3.31
N ALA A 108 6.26 -7.46 3.18
CA ALA A 108 6.49 -8.75 3.82
C ALA A 108 6.61 -8.64 5.36
N LEU A 109 7.13 -7.53 5.90
CA LEU A 109 7.28 -7.34 7.34
C LEU A 109 5.99 -6.93 8.05
N VAL A 110 5.13 -6.14 7.38
CA VAL A 110 4.02 -5.44 8.05
C VAL A 110 2.65 -5.72 7.41
N ALA A 111 2.60 -6.07 6.12
CA ALA A 111 1.32 -6.29 5.42
C ALA A 111 0.88 -7.75 5.39
N GLU A 112 1.79 -8.70 5.60
CA GLU A 112 1.48 -10.12 5.64
C GLU A 112 1.56 -10.64 7.09
N ASP A 113 0.59 -11.48 7.45
CA ASP A 113 0.72 -12.50 8.49
C ASP A 113 0.41 -12.15 9.96
N GLY A 114 -0.56 -11.28 10.26
CA GLY A 114 -1.05 -11.09 11.65
C GLY A 114 -0.02 -10.54 12.66
N ARG A 115 1.22 -10.29 12.20
CA ARG A 115 2.32 -9.63 12.91
C ARG A 115 2.03 -8.15 13.17
N ASP A 116 0.99 -7.63 12.54
CA ASP A 116 0.37 -6.31 12.79
C ASP A 116 0.06 -6.07 14.28
N ALA A 117 -0.21 -7.13 15.06
CA ALA A 117 -0.52 -7.00 16.48
C ALA A 117 0.61 -6.37 17.32
N ARG A 118 1.86 -6.33 16.82
CA ARG A 118 3.01 -5.74 17.52
C ARG A 118 3.60 -4.50 16.84
N ALA A 119 3.22 -4.20 15.60
CA ALA A 119 3.75 -3.04 14.89
C ALA A 119 3.01 -1.77 15.34
N PRO A 120 3.71 -0.64 15.62
CA PRO A 120 3.03 0.61 15.90
C PRO A 120 2.14 1.01 14.72
N VAL A 121 0.88 1.33 14.98
CA VAL A 121 -0.13 1.73 13.97
C VAL A 121 0.39 2.83 13.02
N LEU A 122 1.24 3.72 13.51
CA LEU A 122 1.79 4.85 12.74
C LEU A 122 3.01 4.49 11.88
N LEU A 123 3.58 3.28 12.01
CA LEU A 123 4.78 2.88 11.28
C LEU A 123 4.53 2.70 9.78
N ARG A 124 3.37 2.14 9.41
CA ARG A 124 2.94 1.94 8.02
C ARG A 124 2.78 3.28 7.27
N PRO A 125 2.02 4.27 7.77
CA PRO A 125 1.92 5.56 7.12
C PRO A 125 3.26 6.33 7.13
N PHE A 126 4.07 6.21 8.20
CA PHE A 126 5.41 6.82 8.24
C PHE A 126 6.33 6.28 7.14
N LEU A 127 6.51 4.96 7.07
CA LEU A 127 7.50 4.34 6.18
C LEU A 127 6.98 4.21 4.76
N GLY A 128 5.75 3.73 4.58
CA GLY A 128 5.17 3.48 3.26
C GLY A 128 4.85 4.77 2.52
N VAL A 129 3.88 5.53 3.05
CA VAL A 129 3.42 6.76 2.38
C VAL A 129 4.42 7.91 2.57
N GLY A 130 4.95 8.07 3.78
CA GLY A 130 5.92 9.11 4.10
C GLY A 130 7.28 8.87 3.45
N VAL A 131 8.13 8.06 4.07
CA VAL A 131 9.54 7.88 3.69
C VAL A 131 9.67 7.35 2.26
N LEU A 132 9.04 6.22 1.94
CA LEU A 132 9.17 5.62 0.61
C LEU A 132 8.44 6.41 -0.48
N GLY A 133 7.32 7.05 -0.15
CA GLY A 133 6.62 7.97 -1.06
C GLY A 133 7.42 9.25 -1.36
N GLY A 134 8.13 9.82 -0.37
CA GLY A 134 9.01 10.97 -0.58
C GLY A 134 10.38 10.61 -1.20
N PHE A 135 10.84 9.39 -0.95
CA PHE A 135 12.09 8.86 -1.49
C PHE A 135 11.97 8.48 -2.96
N THR A 136 10.91 7.78 -3.36
CA THR A 136 10.69 7.47 -4.78
C THR A 136 10.08 8.65 -5.53
N THR A 137 10.24 8.71 -6.86
CA THR A 137 9.69 9.82 -7.66
C THR A 137 9.38 9.42 -9.09
N PHE A 138 8.12 9.59 -9.48
CA PHE A 138 7.69 9.43 -10.87
C PHE A 138 7.92 10.71 -11.70
N SER A 139 7.79 11.89 -11.09
CA SER A 139 7.94 13.17 -11.80
C SER A 139 9.35 13.40 -12.31
N ALA A 140 10.38 13.13 -11.49
CA ALA A 140 11.77 13.25 -11.93
C ALA A 140 12.12 12.21 -13.00
N TYR A 141 11.60 10.99 -12.83
CA TYR A 141 11.73 9.92 -13.81
C TYR A 141 11.16 10.30 -15.19
N ALA A 142 9.96 10.87 -15.22
CA ALA A 142 9.34 11.35 -16.45
C ALA A 142 10.10 12.54 -17.06
N SER A 143 10.57 13.49 -16.23
CA SER A 143 11.34 14.64 -16.73
C SER A 143 12.70 14.24 -17.31
N ASP A 144 13.38 13.26 -16.71
CA ASP A 144 14.65 12.74 -17.20
C ASP A 144 14.47 12.03 -18.55
N ALA A 145 13.42 11.21 -18.68
CA ALA A 145 13.07 10.58 -19.95
C ALA A 145 12.75 11.62 -21.03
N LEU A 146 12.02 12.68 -20.69
CA LEU A 146 11.72 13.78 -21.61
C LEU A 146 12.99 14.57 -21.98
N GLY A 147 13.92 14.76 -21.04
CA GLY A 147 15.22 15.38 -21.27
C GLY A 147 16.03 14.61 -22.31
N LEU A 148 16.07 13.28 -22.20
CA LEU A 148 16.70 12.41 -23.20
C LEU A 148 16.06 12.55 -24.58
N LEU A 149 14.73 12.53 -24.66
CA LEU A 149 14.02 12.68 -25.95
C LEU A 149 14.25 14.06 -26.60
N ARG A 150 14.59 15.09 -25.82
CA ARG A 150 14.86 16.46 -26.29
C ARG A 150 16.34 16.74 -26.59
N ALA A 151 17.24 15.78 -26.39
CA ALA A 151 18.68 15.99 -26.56
C ALA A 151 19.11 16.35 -28.00
N GLY A 152 18.23 16.19 -28.99
CA GLY A 152 18.43 16.69 -30.35
C GLY A 152 19.49 15.91 -31.15
N PRO A 153 19.98 16.48 -32.27
CA PRO A 153 20.85 15.77 -33.22
C PRO A 153 22.21 15.32 -32.65
N HIS A 154 22.66 15.92 -31.53
CA HIS A 154 23.95 15.63 -30.91
C HIS A 154 23.94 14.33 -30.07
N ALA A 155 22.76 13.73 -29.86
CA ALA A 155 22.62 12.49 -29.10
C ALA A 155 21.80 11.46 -29.92
N PRO A 156 22.39 10.84 -30.96
CA PRO A 156 21.67 9.98 -31.90
C PRO A 156 21.04 8.74 -31.23
N HIS A 157 21.53 8.34 -30.07
CA HIS A 157 21.01 7.21 -29.30
C HIS A 157 20.00 7.61 -28.20
N ALA A 158 19.68 8.90 -28.05
CA ALA A 158 18.91 9.37 -26.90
C ALA A 158 17.49 8.78 -26.83
N ALA A 159 16.84 8.54 -27.97
CA ALA A 159 15.53 7.88 -28.02
C ALA A 159 15.61 6.42 -27.51
N MET A 160 16.66 5.68 -27.89
CA MET A 160 16.89 4.32 -27.41
C MET A 160 17.22 4.32 -25.91
N VAL A 161 18.04 5.26 -25.45
CA VAL A 161 18.37 5.40 -24.02
C VAL A 161 17.13 5.77 -23.21
N ALA A 162 16.26 6.65 -23.71
CA ALA A 162 14.98 6.99 -23.08
C ALA A 162 14.06 5.76 -22.98
N ALA A 163 13.93 4.99 -24.06
CA ALA A 163 13.14 3.75 -24.06
C ALA A 163 13.70 2.71 -23.08
N ALA A 164 15.02 2.52 -23.06
CA ALA A 164 15.70 1.62 -22.14
C ALA A 164 15.57 2.09 -20.68
N TYR A 165 15.66 3.40 -20.43
CA TYR A 165 15.44 3.98 -19.12
C TYR A 165 14.00 3.77 -18.65
N LEU A 166 13.02 4.00 -19.52
CA LEU A 166 11.61 3.83 -19.19
C LEU A 166 11.26 2.35 -18.91
N ALA A 167 11.55 1.47 -19.86
CA ALA A 167 11.24 0.04 -19.71
C ALA A 167 12.09 -0.59 -18.61
N GLY A 168 13.40 -0.28 -18.58
CA GLY A 168 14.35 -0.85 -17.64
C GLY A 168 14.03 -0.47 -16.20
N THR A 169 13.69 0.81 -15.92
CA THR A 169 13.32 1.23 -14.56
C THR A 169 12.04 0.54 -14.10
N LEU A 170 11.02 0.45 -14.96
CA LEU A 170 9.76 -0.21 -14.62
C LEU A 170 9.94 -1.71 -14.34
N LEU A 171 10.64 -2.42 -15.22
CA LEU A 171 10.90 -3.85 -15.05
C LEU A 171 11.75 -4.12 -13.81
N ALA A 172 12.79 -3.31 -13.59
CA ALA A 172 13.64 -3.40 -12.39
C ALA A 172 12.86 -3.09 -11.11
N ALA A 173 11.95 -2.11 -11.13
CA ALA A 173 11.09 -1.79 -10.00
C ALA A 173 10.17 -2.96 -9.62
N ILE A 174 9.49 -3.57 -10.61
CA ILE A 174 8.64 -4.74 -10.37
C ILE A 174 9.45 -5.90 -9.80
N ALA A 175 10.61 -6.19 -10.41
CA ALA A 175 11.52 -7.23 -9.92
C ALA A 175 12.02 -6.93 -8.50
N ALA A 176 12.33 -5.67 -8.19
CA ALA A 176 12.79 -5.23 -6.88
C ALA A 176 11.72 -5.43 -5.80
N VAL A 177 10.46 -5.07 -6.06
CA VAL A 177 9.34 -5.34 -5.14
C VAL A 177 9.23 -6.84 -4.87
N TRP A 178 9.20 -7.65 -5.93
CA TRP A 178 9.04 -9.10 -5.81
C TRP A 178 10.19 -9.74 -5.05
N THR A 179 11.44 -9.41 -5.40
CA THR A 179 12.64 -9.92 -4.72
C THR A 179 12.72 -9.45 -3.28
N GLY A 180 12.44 -8.18 -3.00
CA GLY A 180 12.42 -7.64 -1.63
C GLY A 180 11.43 -8.38 -0.73
N ALA A 181 10.23 -8.63 -1.23
CA ALA A 181 9.22 -9.39 -0.49
C ALA A 181 9.61 -10.88 -0.33
N ALA A 182 10.05 -11.53 -1.41
CA ALA A 182 10.42 -12.94 -1.40
C ALA A 182 11.61 -13.25 -0.47
N VAL A 183 12.67 -12.44 -0.54
CA VAL A 183 13.85 -12.59 0.34
C VAL A 183 13.47 -12.38 1.80
N THR A 184 12.64 -11.38 2.09
CA THR A 184 12.20 -11.10 3.46
C THR A 184 11.41 -12.28 4.03
N ARG A 185 10.46 -12.84 3.27
CA ARG A 185 9.69 -14.03 3.70
C ARG A 185 10.59 -15.22 4.00
N ALA A 186 11.49 -15.56 3.08
CA ALA A 186 12.41 -16.68 3.27
C ALA A 186 13.30 -16.52 4.54
N LEU A 187 13.72 -15.29 4.85
CA LEU A 187 14.49 -15.01 6.06
C LEU A 187 13.66 -15.12 7.34
N LEU A 188 12.38 -14.72 7.31
CA LEU A 188 11.48 -14.85 8.45
C LEU A 188 11.17 -16.32 8.76
N GLU A 189 10.86 -17.12 7.73
CA GLU A 189 10.60 -18.55 7.86
C GLU A 189 11.83 -19.28 8.45
N ALA A 190 13.02 -19.02 7.91
CA ALA A 190 14.26 -19.61 8.42
C ALA A 190 14.58 -19.20 9.86
N ARG A 191 14.14 -18.02 10.31
CA ARG A 191 14.30 -17.57 11.70
C ARG A 191 13.38 -18.33 12.64
N GLU A 192 12.15 -18.58 12.24
CA GLU A 192 11.16 -19.31 13.04
C GLU A 192 11.51 -20.78 13.20
N GLU A 193 12.02 -21.42 12.15
CA GLU A 193 12.53 -22.79 12.22
C GLU A 193 13.68 -22.93 13.21
N ARG A 194 14.61 -21.97 13.23
CA ARG A 194 15.73 -21.93 14.18
C ARG A 194 15.26 -21.76 15.61
N GLU A 195 14.34 -20.82 15.86
CA GLU A 195 13.77 -20.61 17.19
C GLU A 195 13.02 -21.87 17.68
N ALA A 196 12.29 -22.55 16.81
CA ALA A 196 11.59 -23.79 17.16
C ALA A 196 12.54 -24.96 17.47
N GLN A 197 13.69 -25.04 16.79
CA GLN A 197 14.73 -26.02 17.09
C GLN A 197 15.39 -25.75 18.45
N GLU A 198 15.76 -24.50 18.72
CA GLU A 198 16.36 -24.09 20.00
C GLU A 198 15.44 -24.35 21.20
N VAL A 199 14.13 -24.21 21.03
CA VAL A 199 13.15 -24.52 22.10
C VAL A 199 12.99 -26.03 22.32
N ARG A 200 13.13 -26.86 21.28
CA ARG A 200 13.04 -28.32 21.38
C ARG A 200 14.28 -28.96 22.01
N GLU A 201 15.43 -28.31 21.90
CA GLU A 201 16.71 -28.78 22.46
C GLU A 201 16.91 -28.41 23.94
N ARG A 202 16.03 -27.57 24.51
CA ARG A 202 16.04 -27.17 25.93
C ARG A 202 15.09 -28.02 26.77
#